data_AF-A0AAV9KMK4-F1
#
_entry.id   AF-A0AAV9KMK4-F1
#
_cell.length_a   1.000
_cell.length_b   1.000
_cell.length_c   1.000
_cell.angle_alpha   90.00
_cell.angle_beta   90.00
_cell.angle_gamma   90.00
#
_symmetry.space_group_name_H-M   'P 1'
#
loop_
_entity.id
_entity.type
_entity.pdbx_description
1 polymer ?
#
loop_
_entity_poly.entity_id
_entity_poly.type
_entity_poly.pdbx_seq_one_letter_code
_entity_poly.pdbx_strand_id
1 'polypeptide(L)'
;MKEDDHDHDKAKRVKIEIEKFIKSTQIHVVVATLIMTVTFAAGFTLPGGLDSDDGPNKGMAILLKRAAFRAFVISDVLAFSCSAGAIFLYFFMADMDREYEEEPEYDWLRMVRRSYNIASTLQGFAMTAVVVAFVTGMYATLENSLALAVSVCVIGSVSFLMYIAIFIWV
;
A
#
# COMPACT_ATOMS: atom_id res chain seq x y z
N MET A 1 28.78 -9.41 38.74
CA MET A 1 28.19 -10.74 38.44
C MET A 1 26.67 -10.72 38.26
N LYS A 2 25.86 -9.99 39.05
CA LYS A 2 24.41 -9.84 38.77
C LYS A 2 24.06 -8.84 37.65
N GLU A 3 24.97 -7.90 37.36
CA GLU A 3 24.72 -6.80 36.43
C GLU A 3 24.92 -7.21 34.96
N ASP A 4 25.95 -8.01 34.66
CA ASP A 4 26.17 -8.63 33.34
C ASP A 4 25.01 -9.54 32.88
N ASP A 5 24.44 -10.31 33.81
CA ASP A 5 23.34 -11.26 33.51
C ASP A 5 22.07 -10.52 33.08
N HIS A 6 21.78 -9.38 33.72
CA HIS A 6 20.61 -8.56 33.42
C HIS A 6 20.72 -7.81 32.08
N ASP A 7 21.93 -7.38 31.70
CA ASP A 7 22.16 -6.69 30.44
C ASP A 7 22.10 -7.65 29.24
N HIS A 8 22.68 -8.84 29.39
CA HIS A 8 22.58 -9.91 28.41
C HIS A 8 21.12 -10.34 28.15
N ASP A 9 20.30 -10.45 29.20
CA ASP A 9 18.88 -10.77 29.09
C ASP A 9 18.07 -9.69 28.35
N LYS A 10 18.43 -8.42 28.54
CA LYS A 10 17.82 -7.29 27.84
C LYS A 10 18.17 -7.27 26.36
N ALA A 11 19.45 -7.42 26.04
CA ALA A 11 19.97 -7.55 24.68
C ALA A 11 19.25 -8.65 23.89
N LYS A 12 19.07 -9.82 24.52
CA LYS A 12 18.35 -10.96 23.93
C LYS A 12 16.88 -10.64 23.64
N ARG A 13 16.18 -9.93 24.55
CA ARG A 13 14.78 -9.52 24.34
C ARG A 13 14.64 -8.57 23.15
N VAL A 14 15.55 -7.61 23.01
CA VAL A 14 15.57 -6.65 21.89
C VAL A 14 15.77 -7.37 20.56
N LYS A 15 16.73 -8.31 20.46
CA LYS A 15 16.95 -9.12 19.25
C LYS A 15 15.70 -9.91 18.84
N ILE A 16 15.07 -10.60 19.79
CA ILE A 16 13.82 -11.35 19.55
C ILE A 16 12.71 -10.44 19.02
N GLU A 17 12.64 -9.20 19.50
CA GLU A 17 11.62 -8.25 19.07
C GLU A 17 11.87 -7.72 17.65
N ILE A 18 13.12 -7.40 17.31
CA ILE A 18 13.52 -6.99 15.96
C ILE A 18 13.22 -8.11 14.95
N GLU A 19 13.63 -9.35 15.25
CA GLU A 19 13.37 -10.52 14.41
C GLU A 19 11.88 -10.71 14.14
N LYS A 20 11.02 -10.47 15.14
CA LYS A 20 9.57 -10.52 14.97
C LYS A 20 9.06 -9.48 13.97
N PHE A 21 9.53 -8.23 14.06
CA PHE A 21 9.14 -7.19 13.12
C PHE A 21 9.61 -7.51 11.69
N ILE A 22 10.86 -7.94 11.52
CA ILE A 22 11.42 -8.31 10.21
C ILE A 22 10.68 -9.50 9.61
N LYS A 23 10.35 -10.52 10.42
CA LYS A 23 9.57 -11.67 9.95
C LYS A 23 8.16 -11.26 9.53
N SER A 24 7.50 -10.37 10.28
CA SER A 24 6.18 -9.85 9.90
C SER A 24 6.23 -9.06 8.58
N THR A 25 7.30 -8.30 8.36
CA THR A 25 7.54 -7.52 7.15
C THR A 25 7.49 -8.37 5.87
N GLN A 26 7.93 -9.64 5.91
CA GLN A 26 7.91 -10.52 4.73
C GLN A 26 6.52 -10.65 4.12
N ILE A 27 5.48 -10.82 4.95
CA ILE A 27 4.10 -10.94 4.48
C ILE A 27 3.63 -9.61 3.89
N HIS A 28 3.93 -8.49 4.56
CA HIS A 28 3.53 -7.16 4.09
C HIS A 28 4.20 -6.78 2.78
N VAL A 29 5.48 -7.14 2.57
CA VAL A 29 6.21 -6.90 1.30
C VAL A 29 5.55 -7.64 0.15
N VAL A 30 5.08 -8.88 0.36
CA VAL A 30 4.38 -9.64 -0.67
C VAL A 30 3.08 -8.93 -1.06
N VAL A 31 2.27 -8.51 -0.07
CA VAL A 31 1.03 -7.78 -0.33
C VAL A 31 1.30 -6.43 -1.02
N ALA A 32 2.32 -5.70 -0.59
CA ALA A 32 2.74 -4.45 -1.22
C ALA A 32 3.16 -4.67 -2.68
N THR A 33 4.02 -5.65 -2.92
CA THR A 33 4.46 -5.99 -4.28
C THR A 33 3.28 -6.34 -5.17
N LEU A 34 2.31 -7.12 -4.68
CA LEU A 34 1.10 -7.44 -5.42
C LEU A 34 0.26 -6.21 -5.76
N ILE A 35 0.08 -5.28 -4.81
CA ILE A 35 -0.63 -4.02 -5.08
C ILE A 35 0.11 -3.22 -6.15
N MET A 36 1.43 -3.05 -5.99
CA MET A 36 2.28 -2.28 -6.90
C MET A 36 2.22 -2.86 -8.33
N THR A 37 2.25 -4.18 -8.49
CA THR A 37 2.20 -4.81 -9.82
C THR A 37 0.82 -4.72 -10.46
N VAL A 38 -0.25 -4.88 -9.68
CA VAL A 38 -1.62 -4.76 -10.19
C VAL A 38 -1.92 -3.34 -10.65
N THR A 39 -1.55 -2.32 -9.86
CA THR A 39 -1.77 -0.91 -10.24
C THR A 39 -0.89 -0.52 -11.43
N PHE A 40 0.37 -0.97 -11.46
CA PHE A 40 1.23 -0.79 -12.63
C PHE A 40 0.60 -1.37 -13.90
N ALA A 41 0.09 -2.61 -13.84
CA ALA A 41 -0.59 -3.23 -14.96
C ALA A 41 -1.87 -2.47 -15.35
N ALA A 42 -2.64 -2.01 -14.38
CA ALA A 42 -3.86 -1.22 -14.61
C ALA A 42 -3.57 0.08 -15.36
N GLY A 43 -2.48 0.78 -15.03
CA GLY A 43 -2.04 1.99 -15.72
C GLY A 43 -1.72 1.81 -17.21
N PHE A 44 -1.29 0.62 -17.63
CA PHE A 44 -1.01 0.32 -19.05
C PHE A 44 -2.16 -0.37 -19.79
N THR A 45 -3.14 -0.91 -19.07
CA THR A 45 -4.25 -1.70 -19.65
C THR A 45 -5.56 -0.92 -19.73
N LEU A 46 -5.45 0.40 -19.90
CA LEU A 46 -6.60 1.31 -19.92
C LEU A 46 -7.51 1.06 -21.14
N PRO A 47 -8.83 0.81 -20.92
CA PRO A 47 -9.78 0.70 -22.01
C PRO A 47 -10.04 2.07 -22.67
N GLY A 48 -10.77 2.10 -23.78
CA GLY A 48 -11.34 3.34 -24.33
C GLY A 48 -10.65 3.93 -25.56
N GLY A 49 -9.51 3.40 -26.00
CA GLY A 49 -8.84 3.86 -27.23
C GLY A 49 -8.45 5.34 -27.19
N LEU A 50 -7.85 5.82 -28.28
CA LEU A 50 -7.47 7.22 -28.43
C LEU A 50 -8.57 7.97 -29.20
N ASP A 51 -8.83 9.19 -28.77
CA ASP A 51 -9.73 10.09 -29.45
C ASP A 51 -9.18 10.40 -30.85
N SER A 52 -9.95 10.05 -31.88
CA SER A 52 -9.57 10.18 -33.28
C SER A 52 -10.20 11.42 -33.93
N ASP A 53 -11.05 12.16 -33.21
CA ASP A 53 -11.66 13.39 -33.73
C ASP A 53 -10.61 14.50 -33.89
N ASP A 54 -10.75 15.31 -34.96
CA ASP A 54 -9.90 16.47 -35.28
C ASP A 54 -10.14 17.69 -34.36
N GLY A 55 -10.31 17.44 -33.06
CA GLY A 55 -10.44 18.44 -32.01
C GLY A 55 -9.15 18.62 -31.18
N PRO A 56 -9.14 19.54 -30.21
CA PRO A 56 -7.99 19.76 -29.31
C PRO A 56 -7.65 18.54 -28.43
N ASN A 57 -8.49 17.51 -28.43
CA ASN A 57 -8.33 16.28 -27.66
C ASN A 57 -7.81 15.10 -28.50
N LYS A 58 -7.46 15.31 -29.78
CA LYS A 58 -6.95 14.27 -30.68
C LYS A 58 -5.75 13.55 -30.06
N GLY A 59 -5.81 12.22 -29.99
CA GLY A 59 -4.77 11.38 -29.40
C GLY A 59 -4.86 11.21 -27.87
N MET A 60 -5.82 11.82 -27.19
CA MET A 60 -6.05 11.62 -25.75
C MET A 60 -6.96 10.41 -25.53
N ALA A 61 -6.76 9.63 -24.46
CA ALA A 61 -7.64 8.49 -24.18
C ALA A 61 -9.09 8.97 -23.99
N ILE A 62 -10.05 8.36 -24.68
CA ILE A 62 -11.45 8.84 -24.71
C ILE A 62 -12.04 8.88 -23.28
N LEU A 63 -11.64 7.91 -22.44
CA LEU A 63 -12.09 7.82 -21.05
C LEU A 63 -11.49 8.89 -20.13
N LEU A 64 -10.35 9.51 -20.43
CA LEU A 64 -9.75 10.61 -19.63
C LEU A 64 -10.61 11.87 -19.58
N LYS A 65 -11.61 11.99 -20.46
CA LYS A 65 -12.61 13.07 -20.40
C LYS A 65 -13.56 12.91 -19.21
N ARG A 66 -13.65 11.72 -18.61
CA ARG A 66 -14.59 11.43 -17.52
C ARG A 66 -13.95 11.63 -16.15
N ALA A 67 -14.68 12.32 -15.27
CA ALA A 67 -14.22 12.58 -13.91
C ALA A 67 -13.92 11.30 -13.13
N ALA A 68 -14.75 10.25 -13.29
CA ALA A 68 -14.54 8.96 -12.65
C ALA A 68 -13.23 8.28 -13.09
N PHE A 69 -12.89 8.37 -14.39
CA PHE A 69 -11.66 7.79 -14.90
C PHE A 69 -10.41 8.57 -14.45
N ARG A 70 -10.50 9.90 -14.33
CA ARG A 70 -9.43 10.70 -13.73
C ARG A 70 -9.20 10.33 -12.26
N ALA A 71 -10.28 10.15 -11.51
CA ALA A 71 -10.21 9.70 -10.12
C ALA A 71 -9.60 8.29 -10.00
N PHE A 72 -9.92 7.40 -10.94
CA PHE A 72 -9.31 6.08 -11.06
C PHE A 72 -7.79 6.18 -11.24
N VAL A 73 -7.32 6.91 -12.26
CA VAL A 73 -5.88 7.03 -12.55
C VAL A 73 -5.13 7.65 -11.36
N ILE A 74 -5.67 8.69 -10.73
CA ILE A 74 -5.05 9.31 -9.55
C ILE A 74 -4.96 8.32 -8.38
N SER A 75 -6.04 7.59 -8.11
CA SER A 75 -6.08 6.62 -7.01
C SER A 75 -5.14 5.44 -7.26
N ASP A 76 -5.05 4.98 -8.51
CA ASP A 76 -4.16 3.91 -8.93
C ASP A 76 -2.68 4.29 -8.78
N VAL A 77 -2.30 5.50 -9.19
CA VAL A 77 -0.94 6.03 -8.99
C VAL A 77 -0.62 6.22 -7.51
N LEU A 78 -1.57 6.70 -6.70
CA LEU A 78 -1.39 6.81 -5.24
C LEU A 78 -1.15 5.44 -4.60
N ALA A 79 -1.94 4.43 -4.97
CA ALA A 79 -1.74 3.06 -4.51
C ALA A 79 -0.36 2.52 -4.90
N PHE A 80 0.05 2.73 -6.16
CA PHE A 80 1.37 2.34 -6.64
C PHE A 80 2.49 3.02 -5.83
N SER A 81 2.46 4.34 -5.70
CA SER A 81 3.50 5.12 -5.01
C SER A 81 3.58 4.79 -3.51
N CYS A 82 2.44 4.68 -2.82
CA CYS A 82 2.41 4.31 -1.41
C CYS A 82 2.96 2.89 -1.20
N SER A 83 2.61 1.95 -2.08
CA SER A 83 3.11 0.57 -2.00
C SER A 83 4.62 0.48 -2.29
N ALA A 84 5.10 1.15 -3.33
CA ALA A 84 6.52 1.24 -3.65
C ALA A 84 7.33 1.86 -2.49
N GLY A 85 6.80 2.91 -1.87
CA GLY A 85 7.40 3.53 -0.68
C GLY A 85 7.44 2.58 0.53
N ALA A 86 6.37 1.81 0.77
CA ALA A 86 6.35 0.80 1.83
C ALA A 86 7.39 -0.31 1.58
N ILE A 87 7.49 -0.82 0.34
CA ILE A 87 8.52 -1.80 -0.04
C ILE A 87 9.93 -1.23 0.19
N PHE A 88 10.18 0.02 -0.19
CA PHE A 88 11.47 0.66 0.03
C PHE A 88 11.82 0.74 1.52
N LEU A 89 10.86 1.12 2.38
CA LEU A 89 11.06 1.15 3.83
C LEU A 89 11.31 -0.25 4.41
N TYR A 90 10.56 -1.26 3.96
CA TYR A 90 10.78 -2.65 4.37
C TYR A 90 12.15 -3.19 3.94
N PHE A 91 12.59 -2.83 2.74
CA PHE A 91 13.92 -3.18 2.25
C PHE A 91 15.01 -2.49 3.07
N PHE A 92 14.86 -1.20 3.34
CA PHE A 92 15.79 -0.44 4.20
C PHE A 92 15.90 -1.05 5.60
N MET A 93 14.79 -1.51 6.18
CA MET A 93 14.81 -2.23 7.45
C MET A 93 15.58 -3.55 7.40
N ALA A 94 15.42 -4.32 6.32
CA ALA A 94 16.08 -5.61 6.16
C ALA A 94 17.58 -5.49 5.86
N ASP A 95 17.99 -4.43 5.17
CA ASP A 95 19.40 -4.17 4.85
C ASP A 95 20.18 -3.75 6.09
N MET A 96 19.61 -2.84 6.89
CA MET A 96 20.20 -2.37 8.15
C MET A 96 20.32 -3.47 9.22
N ASP A 97 19.50 -4.53 9.16
CA ASP A 97 19.61 -5.70 10.05
C ASP A 97 20.91 -6.49 9.83
N ARG A 98 21.41 -6.57 8.59
CA ARG A 98 22.65 -7.31 8.27
C ARG A 98 23.91 -6.65 8.84
N GLU A 99 23.87 -5.36 9.11
CA GLU A 99 25.04 -4.58 9.51
C GLU A 99 25.21 -4.50 11.04
N TYR A 100 24.15 -4.81 11.81
CA TYR A 100 24.08 -4.64 13.28
C TYR A 100 24.13 -5.95 14.08
N GLU A 101 24.88 -6.96 13.60
CA GLU A 101 25.00 -8.24 14.31
C GLU A 101 25.79 -8.15 15.63
N GLU A 102 26.65 -7.13 15.81
CA GLU A 102 27.64 -7.13 16.88
C GLU A 102 27.16 -6.66 18.26
N GLU A 103 26.30 -5.65 18.46
CA GLU A 103 25.66 -5.40 19.77
C GLU A 103 24.26 -4.75 19.60
N PRO A 104 23.23 -5.19 20.36
CA PRO A 104 21.88 -4.67 20.20
C PRO A 104 21.76 -3.30 20.85
N GLU A 105 22.03 -2.26 20.07
CA GLU A 105 21.79 -0.89 20.49
C GLU A 105 20.27 -0.64 20.55
N TYR A 106 19.79 -0.14 21.70
CA TYR A 106 18.37 0.16 21.92
C TYR A 106 17.78 1.14 20.88
N ASP A 107 18.63 1.96 20.26
CA ASP A 107 18.24 2.92 19.23
C ASP A 107 17.83 2.23 17.91
N TRP A 108 18.38 1.06 17.60
CA TRP A 108 17.99 0.28 16.41
C TRP A 108 16.54 -0.20 16.50
N LEU A 109 16.13 -0.78 17.64
CA LEU A 109 14.74 -1.22 17.85
C LEU A 109 13.75 -0.06 17.67
N ARG A 110 14.10 1.14 18.16
CA ARG A 110 13.28 2.34 17.98
C ARG A 110 13.17 2.72 16.50
N MET A 111 14.26 2.65 15.76
CA MET A 111 14.28 2.92 14.32
C MET A 111 13.41 1.91 13.57
N VAL A 112 13.59 0.61 13.81
CA VAL A 112 12.83 -0.51 13.22
C VAL A 112 11.35 -0.36 13.47
N ARG A 113 10.95 -0.11 14.72
CA ARG A 113 9.54 0.07 15.06
C ARG A 113 8.94 1.28 14.35
N ARG A 114 9.70 2.38 14.26
CA ARG A 114 9.24 3.60 13.59
C ARG A 114 9.08 3.40 12.09
N SER A 115 10.06 2.80 11.41
CA SER A 115 9.98 2.49 9.98
C SER A 115 8.87 1.49 9.68
N TYR A 116 8.72 0.45 10.52
CA TYR A 116 7.61 -0.51 10.41
C TYR A 116 6.24 0.19 10.49
N ASN A 117 6.04 1.07 11.48
CA ASN A 117 4.78 1.78 11.65
C ASN A 117 4.48 2.72 10.45
N ILE A 118 5.50 3.42 9.94
CA ILE A 118 5.35 4.28 8.76
C ILE A 118 5.01 3.44 7.53
N ALA A 119 5.75 2.36 7.28
CA ALA A 119 5.52 1.46 6.15
C ALA A 119 4.13 0.81 6.22
N SER A 120 3.70 0.37 7.40
CA SER A 120 2.38 -0.21 7.63
C SER A 120 1.27 0.81 7.38
N THR A 121 1.47 2.07 7.79
CA THR A 121 0.52 3.16 7.52
C THR A 121 0.41 3.46 6.02
N LEU A 122 1.55 3.55 5.31
CA LEU A 122 1.58 3.71 3.85
C LEU A 122 0.86 2.55 3.15
N GLN A 123 1.08 1.33 3.61
CA GLN A 123 0.45 0.13 3.08
C GLN A 123 -1.08 0.18 3.27
N GLY A 124 -1.56 0.67 4.41
CA GLY A 124 -2.99 0.90 4.66
C GLY A 124 -3.59 1.95 3.70
N PHE A 125 -2.87 3.04 3.45
CA PHE A 125 -3.27 4.02 2.44
C PHE A 125 -3.31 3.42 1.03
N ALA A 126 -2.34 2.58 0.67
CA ALA A 126 -2.32 1.89 -0.61
C ALA A 126 -3.54 0.98 -0.78
N MET A 127 -3.86 0.16 0.24
CA MET A 127 -5.05 -0.70 0.23
C MET A 127 -6.34 0.09 0.03
N THR A 128 -6.46 1.25 0.70
CA THR A 128 -7.59 2.16 0.54
C THR A 128 -7.69 2.67 -0.89
N ALA A 129 -6.57 3.17 -1.43
CA ALA A 129 -6.52 3.75 -2.76
C ALA A 129 -6.84 2.73 -3.86
N VAL A 130 -6.43 1.46 -3.71
CA VAL A 130 -6.80 0.38 -4.63
C VAL A 130 -8.31 0.16 -4.68
N VAL A 131 -9.00 0.19 -3.53
CA VAL A 131 -10.47 0.02 -3.50
C VAL A 131 -11.14 1.18 -4.21
N VAL A 132 -10.69 2.42 -3.96
CA VAL A 132 -11.22 3.61 -4.65
C VAL A 132 -10.96 3.53 -6.16
N ALA A 133 -9.76 3.11 -6.57
CA ALA A 133 -9.41 2.89 -7.96
C ALA A 133 -10.34 1.85 -8.59
N PHE A 134 -10.54 0.70 -7.95
CA PHE A 134 -11.43 -0.33 -8.46
C PHE A 134 -12.86 0.17 -8.67
N VAL A 135 -13.43 0.86 -7.68
CA VAL A 135 -14.80 1.40 -7.76
C VAL A 135 -14.93 2.44 -8.87
N THR A 136 -14.00 3.40 -8.94
CA THR A 136 -14.04 4.49 -9.93
C THR A 136 -13.73 4.00 -11.34
N GLY A 137 -12.83 3.03 -11.49
CA GLY A 137 -12.53 2.36 -12.76
C GLY A 137 -13.73 1.59 -13.29
N MET A 138 -14.41 0.82 -12.43
CA MET A 138 -15.65 0.12 -12.78
C MET A 138 -16.77 1.08 -13.14
N TYR A 139 -16.93 2.19 -12.41
CA TYR A 139 -17.90 3.22 -12.74
C TYR A 139 -17.62 3.84 -14.12
N ALA A 140 -16.35 4.09 -14.44
CA ALA A 140 -15.96 4.65 -15.73
C ALA A 140 -16.16 3.70 -16.91
N THR A 141 -16.10 2.38 -16.70
CA THR A 141 -16.27 1.38 -17.77
C THR A 141 -17.71 0.91 -17.95
N LEU A 142 -18.54 0.89 -16.89
CA LEU A 142 -19.92 0.36 -16.88
C LEU A 142 -21.01 1.40 -17.21
N GLU A 143 -20.70 2.41 -18.03
CA GLU A 143 -21.60 3.53 -18.36
C GLU A 143 -23.05 3.19 -18.72
N ASN A 144 -23.31 1.98 -19.22
CA ASN A 144 -24.64 1.56 -19.67
C ASN A 144 -25.52 0.92 -18.57
N SER A 145 -25.00 0.67 -17.36
CA SER A 145 -25.77 0.08 -16.26
C SER A 145 -25.41 0.68 -14.89
N LEU A 146 -26.10 1.78 -14.57
CA LEU A 146 -25.99 2.52 -13.31
C LEU A 146 -26.22 1.62 -12.06
N ALA A 147 -27.04 0.58 -12.19
CA ALA A 147 -27.36 -0.35 -11.11
C ALA A 147 -26.14 -1.20 -10.67
N LEU A 148 -25.27 -1.60 -11.61
CA LEU A 148 -24.06 -2.36 -11.30
C LEU A 148 -22.98 -1.49 -10.67
N ALA A 149 -22.88 -0.23 -11.10
CA ALA A 149 -21.93 0.71 -10.52
C ALA A 149 -22.30 1.04 -9.05
N VAL A 150 -23.60 1.23 -8.77
CA VAL A 150 -24.10 1.49 -7.41
C VAL A 150 -23.87 0.27 -6.50
N SER A 151 -24.12 -0.96 -6.97
CA SER A 151 -23.90 -2.15 -6.14
C SER A 151 -22.42 -2.34 -5.77
N VAL A 152 -21.51 -2.11 -6.71
CA VAL A 152 -20.05 -2.17 -6.48
C VAL A 152 -19.61 -1.05 -5.51
N CYS A 153 -20.14 0.17 -5.65
CA CYS A 153 -19.88 1.27 -4.71
C CYS A 153 -20.33 0.92 -3.28
N VAL A 154 -21.51 0.32 -3.12
CA VAL A 154 -22.05 -0.05 -1.79
C VAL A 154 -21.20 -1.15 -1.15
N ILE A 155 -20.87 -2.20 -1.90
CA ILE A 155 -20.04 -3.31 -1.39
C ILE A 155 -18.64 -2.81 -1.01
N GLY A 156 -18.03 -1.96 -1.84
CA GLY A 156 -16.71 -1.37 -1.56
C GLY A 156 -16.72 -0.46 -0.33
N SER A 157 -17.72 0.41 -0.21
CA SER A 157 -17.85 1.36 0.91
C SER A 157 -18.09 0.64 2.24
N VAL A 158 -18.94 -0.38 2.27
CA VAL A 158 -19.23 -1.17 3.48
C VAL A 158 -17.98 -1.94 3.93
N SER A 159 -17.26 -2.56 2.99
CA SER A 159 -16.02 -3.28 3.28
C SER A 159 -14.96 -2.35 3.86
N PHE A 160 -14.82 -1.15 3.29
CA PHE A 160 -13.83 -0.16 3.72
C PHE A 160 -14.13 0.40 5.12
N LEU A 161 -15.39 0.73 5.40
CA LEU A 161 -15.82 1.19 6.73
C LEU A 161 -15.59 0.12 7.80
N MET A 162 -15.79 -1.16 7.47
CA MET A 162 -15.47 -2.25 8.39
C MET A 162 -13.97 -2.34 8.68
N TYR A 163 -13.11 -2.24 7.67
CA TYR A 163 -11.65 -2.26 7.88
C TYR A 163 -11.17 -1.12 8.77
N ILE A 164 -11.67 0.10 8.56
CA ILE A 164 -11.35 1.25 9.41
C ILE A 164 -11.89 1.04 10.84
N ALA A 165 -13.12 0.56 10.99
CA ALA A 165 -13.72 0.35 12.31
C ALA A 165 -12.95 -0.70 13.13
N ILE A 166 -12.49 -1.79 12.49
CA ILE A 166 -11.65 -2.81 13.13
C ILE A 166 -10.30 -2.21 13.52
N PHE A 167 -9.69 -1.40 12.66
CA PHE A 167 -8.39 -0.77 12.94
C PHE A 167 -8.46 0.31 14.04
N ILE A 168 -9.61 0.98 14.20
CA ILE A 168 -9.85 1.94 15.29
C ILE A 168 -10.15 1.24 16.61
N TRP A 169 -10.77 0.06 16.55
CA TRP A 169 -11.23 -0.68 17.73
C TRP A 169 -10.14 -1.55 18.37
N VAL A 170 -9.13 -1.97 17.60
CA VAL A 170 -7.94 -2.71 18.06
C VAL A 170 -6.85 -1.77 18.54
#